data_AF-A0A1A8EW73-F1
#
_entry.id   AF-A0A1A8EW73-F1
#
_cell.length_a   1.000
_cell.length_b   1.000
_cell.length_c   1.000
_cell.angle_alpha   90.00
_cell.angle_beta   90.00
_cell.angle_gamma   90.00
#
_symmetry.space_group_name_H-M   'P 1'
#
loop_
_entity.id
_entity.type
_entity.pdbx_description
1 polymer ?
#
loop_
_entity_poly.entity_id
_entity_poly.type
_entity_poly.pdbx_seq_one_letter_code
_entity_poly.pdbx_strand_id
1 'polypeptide(L)'
;VKNKEPLGATIRRDDHTGAIIVARIMRGGAADRSGLIHPGDELKEVNGIPVEDKKPEEIIHILVWLIFCVSSGVSAPPPWS
;
A
#
# COMPACT_ATOMS: atom_id res chain seq x y z
N VAL A 1 -17.07 -11.90 -0.26
CA VAL A 1 -17.07 -10.42 -0.34
C VAL A 1 -15.66 -9.94 -0.03
N LYS A 2 -14.89 -9.49 -1.02
CA LYS A 2 -13.60 -8.81 -0.80
C LYS A 2 -13.81 -7.39 -1.28
N ASN A 3 -14.13 -6.49 -0.33
CA ASN A 3 -14.42 -5.10 -0.61
C ASN A 3 -13.19 -4.45 -1.27
N LYS A 4 -13.35 -4.01 -2.53
CA LYS A 4 -12.36 -3.25 -3.29
C LYS A 4 -12.28 -1.78 -2.82
N GLU A 5 -12.46 -1.54 -1.52
CA GLU A 5 -12.28 -0.20 -0.97
C GLU A 5 -10.77 0.07 -0.84
N PRO A 6 -10.28 1.24 -1.26
CA PRO A 6 -8.90 1.62 -1.00
C PRO A 6 -8.67 1.61 0.53
N LEU A 7 -7.44 1.25 0.95
CA LEU A 7 -7.07 1.18 2.37
C LEU A 7 -7.38 2.48 3.14
N GLY A 8 -7.53 3.62 2.45
CA GLY A 8 -7.79 4.90 3.10
C GLY A 8 -6.57 5.40 3.85
N ALA A 9 -5.38 5.10 3.35
CA ALA A 9 -4.11 5.58 3.89
C ALA A 9 -3.21 6.05 2.75
N THR A 10 -2.37 7.03 3.04
CA THR A 10 -1.29 7.49 2.17
C THR A 10 0.01 6.97 2.74
N ILE A 11 0.87 6.42 1.89
CA ILE A 11 2.19 5.88 2.25
C ILE A 11 3.28 6.72 1.62
N ARG A 12 4.41 6.84 2.29
CA ARG A 12 5.65 7.42 1.78
C ARG A 12 6.76 6.38 1.85
N ARG A 13 7.80 6.55 1.06
CA ARG A 13 9.03 5.76 1.21
C ARG A 13 10.06 6.56 2.01
N ASP A 14 10.76 5.88 2.90
CA ASP A 14 11.97 6.41 3.53
C ASP A 14 13.16 6.24 2.59
N ASP A 15 13.85 7.33 2.26
CA ASP A 15 14.95 7.30 1.30
C ASP A 15 16.24 6.69 1.87
N HIS A 16 16.39 6.62 3.20
CA HIS A 16 17.56 6.05 3.85
C HIS A 16 17.43 4.55 4.09
N THR A 17 16.29 4.10 4.61
CA THR A 17 16.06 2.68 4.94
C THR A 17 15.35 1.93 3.81
N GLY A 18 14.66 2.64 2.92
CA GLY A 18 13.82 2.06 1.89
C GLY A 18 12.46 1.57 2.38
N ALA A 19 12.18 1.74 3.67
CA ALA A 19 10.93 1.33 4.31
C ALA A 19 9.73 2.10 3.77
N ILE A 20 8.57 1.45 3.74
CA ILE A 20 7.30 2.08 3.39
C ILE A 20 6.60 2.50 4.66
N ILE A 21 6.38 3.79 4.84
CA ILE A 21 5.81 4.36 6.07
C ILE A 21 4.45 4.97 5.79
N VAL A 22 3.49 4.74 6.67
CA VAL A 22 2.19 5.39 6.63
C VAL A 22 2.35 6.88 6.88
N ALA A 23 2.13 7.69 5.86
CA ALA A 23 2.21 9.14 5.95
C ALA A 23 0.93 9.73 6.58
N ARG A 24 -0.24 9.20 6.23
CA ARG A 24 -1.53 9.71 6.72
C ARG A 24 -2.62 8.66 6.61
N ILE A 25 -3.60 8.74 7.50
CA ILE A 25 -4.83 7.95 7.44
C ILE A 25 -6.02 8.86 7.15
N MET A 26 -6.89 8.41 6.25
CA MET A 26 -8.11 9.08 5.86
C MET A 26 -9.23 8.68 6.82
N ARG A 27 -9.83 9.68 7.48
CA ARG A 27 -10.96 9.44 8.39
C ARG A 27 -12.11 8.75 7.68
N GLY A 28 -12.66 7.72 8.31
CA GLY A 28 -13.72 6.88 7.75
C GLY A 28 -13.25 5.87 6.71
N GLY A 29 -11.97 5.81 6.36
CA GLY A 29 -11.38 4.81 5.47
C GLY A 29 -11.17 3.45 6.18
N ALA A 30 -10.85 2.41 5.41
CA ALA A 30 -10.66 1.06 5.96
C ALA A 30 -9.58 1.00 7.07
N ALA A 31 -8.46 1.72 6.91
CA ALA A 31 -7.39 1.80 7.90
C ALA A 31 -7.81 2.54 9.19
N ASP A 32 -8.60 3.61 9.07
CA ASP A 32 -9.14 4.35 10.22
C ASP A 32 -10.15 3.51 11.00
N ARG A 33 -11.03 2.79 10.28
CA ARG A 33 -12.03 1.90 10.88
C ARG A 33 -11.42 0.66 11.52
N SER A 34 -10.29 0.18 11.01
CA SER A 34 -9.60 -0.97 11.62
C SER A 34 -8.91 -0.57 12.93
N GLY A 35 -8.40 0.66 13.02
CA GLY A 35 -7.61 1.14 14.17
C GLY A 35 -6.29 0.37 14.38
N LEU A 36 -5.90 -0.48 13.42
CA LEU A 36 -4.70 -1.32 13.50
C LEU A 36 -3.46 -0.64 12.94
N ILE A 37 -3.66 0.40 12.13
CA ILE A 37 -2.60 1.11 11.41
C ILE A 37 -2.63 2.54 11.88
N HIS A 38 -1.45 3.11 12.15
CA HIS A 38 -1.28 4.50 12.57
C HIS A 38 -0.28 5.22 11.65
N PRO A 39 -0.36 6.56 11.56
CA PRO A 39 0.67 7.34 10.89
C PRO A 39 2.04 7.13 11.57
N GLY A 40 3.07 6.87 10.77
CA GLY A 40 4.40 6.51 11.26
C GLY A 40 4.67 5.00 11.30
N ASP A 41 3.64 4.17 11.15
CA ASP A 41 3.84 2.72 11.06
C ASP A 41 4.53 2.33 9.76
N GLU A 42 5.38 1.32 9.84
CA GLU A 42 6.02 0.70 8.69
C GLU A 42 5.10 -0.37 8.09
N LEU A 43 4.78 -0.22 6.80
CA LEU A 43 4.10 -1.24 6.04
C LEU A 43 5.08 -2.33 5.63
N LYS A 44 4.79 -3.55 6.09
CA LYS A 44 5.51 -4.75 5.71
C LYS A 44 4.89 -5.47 4.52
N GLU A 45 3.58 -5.28 4.30
CA GLU A 45 2.81 -5.93 3.25
C GLU A 45 1.72 -5.00 2.70
N VAL A 46 1.51 -5.02 1.39
CA VAL A 46 0.40 -4.31 0.72
C VAL A 46 -0.39 -5.29 -0.13
N ASN A 47 -1.69 -5.47 0.15
CA ASN A 47 -2.58 -6.37 -0.62
C ASN A 47 -2.04 -7.81 -0.78
N GLY A 48 -1.40 -8.38 0.24
CA GLY A 48 -0.79 -9.72 0.14
C GLY A 48 0.63 -9.73 -0.42
N ILE A 49 1.19 -8.58 -0.78
CA ILE A 49 2.53 -8.46 -1.35
C ILE A 49 3.49 -7.92 -0.29
N PRO A 50 4.47 -8.70 0.18
CA PRO A 50 5.48 -8.21 1.11
C PRO A 50 6.34 -7.13 0.44
N VAL A 51 6.59 -6.04 1.16
CA VAL A 51 7.37 -4.88 0.68
C VAL A 51 8.70 -4.69 1.41
N GLU A 52 8.95 -5.36 2.54
CA GLU A 52 10.20 -5.26 3.33
C GLU A 52 11.45 -5.63 2.53
N ASP A 53 11.40 -6.71 1.75
CA ASP A 53 12.57 -7.21 1.02
C ASP A 53 12.66 -6.70 -0.43
N LYS A 54 11.80 -5.75 -0.80
CA LYS A 54 11.71 -5.29 -2.19
C LYS A 54 12.58 -4.07 -2.43
N LYS A 55 13.29 -4.12 -3.56
CA LYS A 55 14.12 -2.99 -4.01
C LYS A 55 13.26 -1.75 -4.27
N PRO A 56 13.82 -0.53 -4.14
CA PRO A 56 13.11 0.71 -4.47
C PRO A 56 12.37 0.65 -5.81
N GLU A 57 13.02 0.12 -6.84
CA GLU A 57 12.46 0.03 -8.19
C GLU A 57 11.23 -0.89 -8.23
N GLU A 58 11.29 -1.98 -7.46
CA GLU A 58 10.19 -2.93 -7.30
C GLU A 58 8.99 -2.31 -6.57
N ILE A 59 9.25 -1.56 -5.51
CA ILE A 59 8.23 -0.85 -4.74
C ILE A 59 7.51 0.20 -5.59
N ILE A 60 8.25 0.95 -6.42
CA ILE A 60 7.66 1.91 -7.35
C ILE A 60 6.71 1.17 -8.31
N HIS A 61 7.11 0.01 -8.84
CA HIS A 61 6.25 -0.80 -9.69
C HIS A 61 4.99 -1.29 -8.96
N ILE A 62 5.07 -1.63 -7.66
CA ILE A 62 3.89 -1.97 -6.84
C ILE A 62 2.96 -0.77 -6.71
N LEU A 63 3.50 0.38 -6.30
CA LEU A 63 2.71 1.59 -6.07
C LEU A 63 2.01 2.03 -7.35
N VAL A 64 2.73 2.02 -8.49
CA VAL A 64 2.15 2.33 -9.81
C VAL A 64 1.08 1.30 -10.18
N TRP A 65 1.33 0.01 -9.96
CA TRP A 65 0.34 -1.04 -10.20
C TRP A 65 -0.91 -0.87 -9.33
N LEU A 66 -0.77 -0.51 -8.05
CA LEU A 66 -1.90 -0.22 -7.17
C LEU A 66 -2.71 0.97 -7.65
N ILE A 67 -2.05 2.05 -8.07
CA ILE A 67 -2.71 3.23 -8.65
C ILE A 67 -3.48 2.85 -9.92
N PHE A 68 -2.90 1.98 -10.76
CA PHE A 68 -3.53 1.48 -11.98
C PHE A 68 -4.72 0.56 -11.67
N CYS A 69 -4.58 -0.35 -10.71
CA CYS A 69 -5.63 -1.26 -10.25
C CYS A 69 -6.84 -0.50 -9.68
N VAL A 70 -6.60 0.58 -8.93
CA VAL A 70 -7.66 1.45 -8.39
C VAL A 70 -8.36 2.21 -9.52
N SER A 71 -7.60 2.76 -10.47
CA SER A 71 -8.15 3.52 -11.60
C SER A 71 -8.94 2.65 -12.58
N SER A 72 -8.52 1.41 -12.78
CA SER A 72 -9.16 0.45 -13.70
C SER A 72 -10.30 -0.34 -13.06
N GLY A 73 -10.37 -0.40 -11.72
CA GLY A 73 -11.34 -1.24 -10.99
C GLY A 73 -11.07 -2.76 -11.14
N VAL A 74 -9.96 -3.14 -11.78
CA VAL A 74 -9.60 -4.53 -12.06
C VAL A 74 -8.46 -4.97 -11.15
N SER A 75 -8.71 -5.98 -10.32
CA SER A 75 -7.69 -6.66 -9.51
C SER A 75 -6.98 -7.70 -10.37
N ALA A 76 -6.02 -7.26 -11.20
CA ALA A 76 -5.19 -8.17 -12.00
C ALA A 76 -3.91 -8.55 -11.23
N PRO A 77 -3.45 -9.81 -11.21
CA PRO A 77 -2.21 -10.17 -10.51
C PRO A 77 -1.03 -9.34 -11.02
N PRO A 78 -0.11 -8.93 -10.14
CA PRO A 78 0.96 -8.04 -10.56
C PRO A 78 1.90 -8.77 -11.53
N PRO A 79 2.49 -8.07 -12.51
CA PRO A 79 3.16 -8.67 -13.68
C PRO A 79 4.43 -9.48 -13.36
N TRP A 80 4.87 -9.46 -12.11
CA TRP A 80 6.05 -10.14 -11.57
C TRP A 80 5.73 -11.34 -10.67
N SER A 81 4.48 -11.83 -10.71
CA SER A 81 4.01 -12.98 -9.93
C SER A 81 4.43 -14.30 -10.57
#